data_AF-A0A9E5SWI8-F1
#
_entry.id   AF-A0A9E5SWI8-F1
#
_cell.length_a   1.000
_cell.length_b   1.000
_cell.length_c   1.000
_cell.angle_alpha   90.00
_cell.angle_beta   90.00
_cell.angle_gamma   90.00
#
_symmetry.space_group_name_H-M   'P 1'
#
loop_
_entity.id
_entity.type
_entity.pdbx_description
1 polymer ?
#
loop_
_entity_poly.entity_id
_entity_poly.type
_entity_poly.pdbx_seq_one_letter_code
_entity_poly.pdbx_strand_id
1 'polypeptide(L)' 'MSKFDVIKRLTDCGVVAVVRAESAEQGVKIAKAVMESGIVGSEITFTVPGALDIIKALAAE' A
#
# COMPACT_ATOMS: atom_id res chain seq x y z
N MET A 1 -6.04 -15.53 -5.02
CA MET A 1 -5.40 -15.77 -3.71
C MET A 1 -6.49 -15.96 -2.67
N SER A 2 -6.39 -16.94 -1.77
CA SER A 2 -7.39 -17.11 -0.72
C SER A 2 -7.19 -16.07 0.40
N LYS A 3 -8.22 -15.86 1.22
CA LYS A 3 -8.13 -14.99 2.41
C LYS A 3 -7.01 -15.45 3.36
N PHE A 4 -6.86 -16.77 3.54
CA PHE A 4 -5.83 -17.33 4.42
C PHE A 4 -4.42 -17.08 3.91
N ASP A 5 -4.22 -17.15 2.59
CA ASP A 5 -2.91 -16.84 1.99
C ASP A 5 -2.51 -15.38 2.21
N VAL A 6 -3.46 -14.45 2.09
CA VAL A 6 -3.22 -13.02 2.34
C VAL A 6 -2.84 -12.80 3.80
N ILE A 7 -3.63 -13.34 4.74
CA ILE A 7 -3.36 -13.20 6.18
C ILE A 7 -2.00 -13.78 6.52
N LYS A 8 -1.68 -14.99 6.03
CA LYS A 8 -0.39 -15.63 6.27
C LYS A 8 0.77 -14.77 5.77
N ARG A 9 0.70 -14.23 4.56
CA ARG A 9 1.77 -13.36 4.02
C ARG A 9 1.95 -12.07 4.84
N LEU A 10 0.85 -11.48 5.32
CA LEU A 10 0.91 -10.31 6.20
C LEU A 10 1.55 -10.65 7.55
N THR A 11 1.18 -11.77 8.16
CA THR A 11 1.75 -12.20 9.45
C THR A 11 3.22 -12.62 9.34
N ASP A 12 3.59 -13.29 8.24
CA ASP A 12 4.97 -13.72 7.98
C ASP A 12 5.87 -12.49 7.71
N CYS A 13 5.34 -11.44 7.07
CA CYS A 13 6.04 -10.16 6.89
C CYS A 13 6.18 -9.38 8.21
N GLY A 14 5.17 -9.45 9.08
CA GLY A 14 5.21 -8.87 10.43
C GLY A 14 5.07 -7.34 10.49
N VAL A 15 4.93 -6.65 9.35
CA VAL A 15 4.79 -5.19 9.28
C VAL A 15 3.80 -4.76 8.19
N VAL A 16 3.08 -3.67 8.45
CA VAL A 16 2.22 -2.97 7.49
C VAL A 16 2.66 -1.52 7.43
N ALA A 17 2.93 -1.02 6.21
CA ALA A 17 3.27 0.38 6.00
C ALA A 17 2.01 1.23 5.90
N VAL A 18 1.89 2.26 6.73
CA VAL A 18 0.78 3.23 6.64
C VAL A 18 1.27 4.47 5.90
N VAL A 19 0.72 4.72 4.72
CA VAL A 19 1.08 5.83 3.84
C VAL A 19 0.21 7.05 4.14
N ARG A 20 0.90 8.13 4.50
CA ARG A 20 0.35 9.48 4.61
C ARG A 20 1.14 10.42 3.69
N ALA A 21 0.43 11.29 3.01
CA ALA A 21 0.97 12.21 2.02
C ALA A 21 0.04 13.43 1.91
N GLU A 22 0.61 14.55 1.49
CA GLU A 22 -0.07 15.82 1.28
C GLU A 22 -0.54 15.99 -0.17
N SER A 23 -0.14 15.09 -1.06
CA SER A 23 -0.56 15.06 -2.46
C SER A 23 -0.63 13.64 -3.02
N ALA A 24 -1.37 13.47 -4.12
CA ALA A 24 -1.47 12.19 -4.80
C ALA A 24 -0.10 11.71 -5.33
N GLU A 25 0.68 12.63 -5.90
CA GLU A 25 1.99 12.35 -6.48
C GLU A 25 3.01 11.89 -5.41
N GLN A 26 3.00 12.53 -4.24
CA GLN A 26 3.79 12.07 -3.10
C GLN A 26 3.29 10.71 -2.61
N GLY A 27 1.98 10.49 -2.53
CA GLY A 27 1.39 9.22 -2.12
C GLY A 27 1.79 8.06 -3.03
N VAL A 28 1.77 8.24 -4.35
CA VAL A 28 2.25 7.25 -5.33
C VAL A 28 3.73 6.96 -5.11
N LYS A 29 4.57 7.99 -4.96
CA LYS A 29 6.01 7.82 -4.77
C LYS A 29 6.32 7.00 -3.51
N ILE A 30 5.67 7.31 -2.39
CA ILE A 30 5.85 6.57 -1.14
C ILE A 30 5.36 5.13 -1.30
N ALA A 31 4.18 4.93 -1.89
CA ALA A 31 3.61 3.60 -2.07
C ALA A 31 4.48 2.69 -2.95
N LYS A 32 5.06 3.22 -4.04
CA LYS A 32 6.01 2.48 -4.88
C LYS A 32 7.28 2.10 -4.14
N ALA A 33 7.87 3.02 -3.37
CA ALA A 33 9.03 2.72 -2.53
C ALA A 33 8.73 1.62 -1.50
N VAL A 34 7.52 1.59 -0.93
CA VAL A 34 7.08 0.52 -0.02
C VAL A 34 6.98 -0.81 -0.76
N MET A 35 6.41 -0.85 -1.96
CA MET A 35 6.30 -2.08 -2.77
C MET A 35 7.68 -2.67 -3.12
N GLU A 36 8.67 -1.81 -3.39
CA GLU A 36 10.05 -2.22 -3.68
C GLU A 36 10.81 -2.69 -2.43
N SER A 37 10.36 -2.32 -1.23
CA SER A 37 11.05 -2.63 0.05
C SER A 37 10.81 -4.05 0.58
N GLY A 38 9.98 -4.86 -0.09
CA GLY A 38 9.63 -6.21 0.34
C GLY A 38 8.53 -6.27 1.42
N ILE A 39 7.97 -5.11 1.82
CA ILE A 39 6.79 -5.05 2.69
C ILE A 39 5.57 -5.54 1.90
N VAL A 40 4.84 -6.50 2.47
CA VAL A 40 3.67 -7.11 1.81
C VAL A 40 2.40 -6.28 1.98
N GLY A 41 2.25 -5.60 3.12
CA GLY A 41 1.06 -4.82 3.45
C GLY A 41 1.29 -3.31 3.35
N SER A 42 0.44 -2.62 2.58
CA SER A 42 0.43 -1.16 2.50
C SER A 42 -1.00 -0.62 2.69
N GLU A 43 -1.17 0.36 3.57
CA GLU A 43 -2.41 1.08 3.80
C GLU A 43 -2.26 2.51 3.25
N ILE A 44 -3.04 2.86 2.23
CA ILE A 44 -3.17 4.25 1.78
C ILE A 44 -4.32 4.90 2.55
N THR A 45 -3.99 5.84 3.44
CA THR A 45 -5.01 6.54 4.24
C THR A 45 -5.89 7.43 3.36
N PHE A 46 -7.21 7.45 3.61
CA PHE A 46 -8.15 8.30 2.86
C PHE A 46 -8.02 9.80 3.19
N THR A 47 -7.14 10.17 4.13
CA THR A 47 -6.71 11.55 4.34
C THR A 47 -5.72 12.03 3.27
N VAL A 48 -5.17 11.13 2.46
CA VAL A 48 -4.34 11.50 1.29
C VAL A 48 -5.25 11.96 0.15
N PRO A 49 -5.02 13.15 -0.44
CA PRO A 49 -5.74 13.57 -1.63
C PRO A 49 -5.59 12.54 -2.76
N GLY A 50 -6.72 12.09 -3.32
CA GLY A 50 -6.71 11.10 -4.41
C GLY A 50 -6.40 9.66 -3.99
N ALA A 51 -6.47 9.32 -2.70
CA ALA A 51 -6.18 7.97 -2.18
C ALA A 51 -6.81 6.82 -3.00
N LEU A 52 -8.08 6.97 -3.40
CA LEU A 52 -8.78 5.96 -4.20
C LEU A 52 -8.11 5.73 -5.56
N ASP A 53 -7.67 6.78 -6.23
CA ASP A 53 -7.04 6.68 -7.55
C ASP A 53 -5.63 6.10 -7.44
N ILE A 54 -4.91 6.42 -6.36
CA ILE A 54 -3.64 5.77 -6.02
C ILE A 54 -3.85 4.27 -5.85
N ILE A 55 -4.81 3.86 -5.02
CA ILE A 55 -5.12 2.43 -4.78
C ILE A 55 -5.46 1.73 -6.10
N LYS A 56 -6.29 2.33 -6.95
CA LYS A 56 -6.64 1.77 -8.26
C LYS A 56 -5.43 1.61 -9.17
N ALA A 57 -4.56 2.62 -9.23
CA ALA A 57 -3.36 2.59 -10.06
C ALA A 57 -2.41 1.48 -9.62
N LEU A 58 -2.16 1.35 -8.32
CA LEU A 58 -1.27 0.33 -7.76
C LEU A 58 -1.84 -1.10 -7.87
N ALA A 59 -3.17 -1.25 -7.80
CA ALA A 59 -3.81 -2.56 -7.93
C ALA A 59 -3.87 -3.06 -9.39
N ALA A 60 -3.59 -2.20 -10.37
CA ALA A 60 -3.56 -2.54 -11.79
C ALA A 60 -2.15 -2.91 -12.30
N GLU A 61 -1.11 -2.72 -11.49
CA GLU A 61 0.27 -3.18 -11.74
C GLU A 61 0.46 -4.66 -11.35
#